data_AF-A0A9E1KWY7-F1
#
_entry.id   AF-A0A9E1KWY7-F1
#
_cell.length_a   1.000
_cell.length_b   1.000
_cell.length_c   1.000
_cell.angle_alpha   90.00
_cell.angle_beta   90.00
_cell.angle_gamma   90.00
#
_symmetry.space_group_name_H-M   'P 1'
#
loop_
_entity.id
_entity.type
_entity.pdbx_description
1 polymer ?
#
loop_
_entity_poly.entity_id
_entity_poly.type
_entity_poly.pdbx_seq_one_letter_code
_entity_poly.pdbx_strand_id
1 'polypeptide(L)' 'WDYAKNKQFVIVTKDSDFTDYSDLYGAPPFIIWIRCGNVRVSDIENLIRKHTIRIISVFENSEAGLLQLK' A
#
# COMPACT_ATOMS: atom_id res chain seq x y z
N TRP A 1 11.45 -4.69 -4.09
CA TRP A 1 10.76 -4.11 -5.25
C TRP A 1 10.49 -5.18 -6.33
N ASP A 2 11.52 -5.69 -7.01
CA ASP A 2 11.37 -6.58 -8.18
C ASP A 2 10.59 -7.86 -7.94
N TYR A 3 10.74 -8.45 -6.75
CA TYR A 3 9.96 -9.63 -6.38
C TYR A 3 8.45 -9.34 -6.40
N ALA A 4 8.03 -8.25 -5.75
CA ALA A 4 6.63 -7.85 -5.72
C ALA A 4 6.13 -7.42 -7.11
N LYS A 5 6.97 -6.70 -7.87
CA LYS A 5 6.69 -6.31 -9.26
C LYS A 5 6.39 -7.53 -10.14
N ASN A 6 7.31 -8.49 -10.17
CA ASN A 6 7.22 -9.69 -11.02
C ASN A 6 6.09 -10.64 -10.62
N LYS A 7 5.65 -10.58 -9.36
CA LYS A 7 4.55 -11.38 -8.82
C LYS A 7 3.22 -10.64 -8.75
N GLN A 8 3.18 -9.38 -9.19
CA GLN A 8 2.01 -8.51 -9.08
C GLN A 8 1.48 -8.41 -7.64
N PHE A 9 2.39 -8.38 -6.68
CA PHE A 9 2.05 -8.21 -5.27
C PHE A 9 1.97 -6.74 -4.88
N VAL A 10 1.22 -6.51 -3.81
CA VAL A 10 1.08 -5.23 -3.14
C VAL A 10 1.98 -5.21 -1.92
N ILE A 11 2.76 -4.14 -1.75
CA ILE A 11 3.59 -3.92 -0.57
C ILE A 11 2.77 -3.14 0.46
N VAL A 12 2.59 -3.69 1.66
CA VAL A 12 1.95 -2.98 2.78
C VAL A 12 3.03 -2.58 3.77
N THR A 13 3.20 -1.29 4.03
CA THR A 13 4.30 -0.80 4.88
C THR A 13 3.94 0.47 5.64
N LYS A 14 4.62 0.71 6.77
CA LYS A 14 4.64 2.02 7.46
C LYS A 14 5.81 2.89 7.03
N ASP A 15 6.79 2.29 6.38
CA ASP A 15 8.05 2.91 5.98
C ASP A 15 7.84 3.87 4.81
N SER A 16 8.31 5.09 4.95
CA SER A 16 8.24 6.14 3.92
C SER A 16 9.15 5.86 2.74
N ASP A 17 10.23 5.10 2.92
CA ASP A 17 11.19 4.92 1.82
C ASP A 17 10.50 4.28 0.61
N PHE A 18 9.52 3.41 0.83
CA PHE A 18 8.74 2.80 -0.25
C PHE A 18 7.90 3.80 -1.04
N THR A 19 7.42 4.90 -0.44
CA THR A 19 6.73 5.95 -1.19
C THR A 19 7.66 6.64 -2.15
N ASP A 20 8.90 6.89 -1.74
CA ASP A 20 9.92 7.49 -2.60
C ASP A 20 10.23 6.56 -3.80
N TYR A 21 10.30 5.24 -3.56
CA TYR A 21 10.42 4.26 -4.65
C TYR A 21 9.18 4.27 -5.57
N SER A 22 7.97 4.40 -5.03
CA SER A 22 6.76 4.54 -5.85
C SER A 22 6.78 5.78 -6.72
N ASP A 23 7.26 6.89 -6.19
CA ASP A 23 7.31 8.16 -6.90
C ASP A 23 8.40 8.14 -7.99
N LEU A 24 9.51 7.44 -7.75
CA LEU A 24 10.61 7.30 -8.71
C LEU A 24 10.32 6.28 -9.82
N TYR A 25 9.71 5.14 -9.49
CA TYR A 25 9.59 4.00 -10.42
C TYR A 25 8.17 3.73 -10.90
N GLY A 26 7.17 4.35 -10.28
CA GLY A 26 5.75 4.10 -10.57
C GLY A 26 5.29 2.69 -10.22
N ALA A 27 4.03 2.38 -10.55
CA ALA A 27 3.52 1.01 -10.47
C ALA A 27 3.91 0.19 -11.72
N PRO A 28 4.08 -1.14 -11.62
CA PRO A 28 4.09 -1.97 -10.40
C PRO A 28 5.46 -2.05 -9.70
N PRO A 29 5.51 -2.43 -8.39
CA PRO A 29 4.41 -2.87 -7.52
C PRO A 29 3.61 -1.72 -6.91
N PHE A 30 2.37 -2.03 -6.51
CA PHE A 30 1.54 -1.10 -5.75
C PHE A 30 1.91 -1.09 -4.27
N ILE A 31 1.67 0.04 -3.60
CA ILE A 31 2.02 0.28 -2.20
C ILE A 31 0.81 0.73 -1.41
N ILE A 32 0.57 0.08 -0.28
CA ILE A 32 -0.33 0.55 0.78
C ILE A 32 0.53 1.12 1.90
N TRP A 33 0.49 2.43 2.07
CA TRP A 33 1.22 3.14 3.12
C TRP A 33 0.33 3.38 4.35
N ILE A 34 0.66 2.70 5.44
CA ILE A 34 -0.04 2.79 6.73
C ILE A 34 0.50 3.99 7.51
N ARG A 35 -0.35 5.00 7.70
CA ARG A 35 -0.02 6.26 8.38
C ARG A 35 -0.63 6.30 9.76
N CYS A 36 -0.21 5.38 10.60
CA CYS A 36 -0.57 5.33 12.01
C CYS A 36 0.68 5.45 12.86
N GLY A 37 0.58 6.14 14.00
CA GLY A 37 1.64 6.20 15.01
C GLY A 37 1.88 4.83 15.68
N ASN A 38 2.23 4.88 16.97
CA ASN A 38 2.35 3.67 17.76
C ASN A 38 0.95 3.09 18.05
N VAL A 39 0.61 2.01 17.37
CA VAL A 39 -0.69 1.32 17.45
C VAL A 39 -0.45 -0.17 17.47
N ARG A 40 -1.43 -0.94 17.97
CA ARG A 40 -1.31 -2.40 17.99
C ARG A 40 -1.44 -2.94 16.57
N VAL A 41 -0.92 -4.15 16.37
CA VAL A 41 -1.10 -4.89 15.12
C VAL A 41 -2.59 -5.09 14.80
N SER A 42 -3.42 -5.33 15.81
CA SER A 42 -4.88 -5.44 15.68
C SER A 42 -5.52 -4.18 15.11
N ASP A 43 -5.00 -3.00 15.44
CA ASP A 43 -5.54 -1.73 14.97
C ASP A 43 -5.22 -1.54 13.48
N ILE A 44 -4.01 -1.93 13.06
CA ILE A 44 -3.58 -1.92 11.65
C ILE A 44 -4.42 -2.92 10.84
N GLU A 45 -4.63 -4.13 11.37
CA GLU A 45 -5.49 -5.13 10.73
C GLU A 45 -6.91 -4.59 10.52
N ASN A 46 -7.51 -4.02 11.57
CA ASN A 46 -8.83 -3.42 11.51
C ASN A 46 -8.88 -2.26 10.50
N LEU A 47 -7.84 -1.44 10.44
CA LEU A 47 -7.73 -0.36 9.45
C LEU A 47 -7.74 -0.91 8.02
N ILE A 48 -6.98 -1.96 7.74
CA ILE A 48 -6.93 -2.60 6.42
C ILE A 48 -8.30 -3.21 6.07
N ARG A 49 -8.91 -3.96 7.01
CA ARG A 49 -10.24 -4.56 6.80
C ARG A 49 -11.30 -3.50 6.51
N LYS A 50 -11.31 -2.41 7.28
CA LYS A 50 -12.23 -1.28 7.10
C LYS A 50 -12.12 -0.64 5.71
N HIS A 51 -10.93 -0.64 5.13
CA HIS A 51 -10.67 -0.03 3.82
C HIS A 51 -10.65 -1.02 2.66
N THR A 52 -11.02 -2.29 2.86
CA THR A 52 -10.90 -3.35 1.83
C THR A 52 -11.56 -2.98 0.51
N ILE A 53 -12.76 -2.40 0.54
CA ILE A 53 -13.47 -1.97 -0.68
C ILE A 53 -12.67 -0.92 -1.45
N ARG A 54 -12.13 0.09 -0.75
CA ARG A 54 -11.30 1.15 -1.35
C ARG A 54 -10.00 0.58 -1.92
N ILE A 55 -9.38 -0.35 -1.20
CA ILE A 55 -8.14 -1.01 -1.63
C ILE A 55 -8.38 -1.74 -2.96
N ILE A 56 -9.42 -2.58 -3.04
CA ILE A 56 -9.76 -3.35 -4.24
C ILE A 56 -10.08 -2.40 -5.41
N SER A 57 -10.93 -1.40 -5.16
CA SER A 57 -11.32 -0.41 -6.17
C SER A 57 -10.11 0.30 -6.80
N VAL A 58 -9.11 0.67 -6.00
CA VAL A 58 -7.90 1.33 -6.50
C VAL A 58 -7.07 0.39 -7.36
N PHE A 59 -6.90 -0.87 -6.97
CA PHE A 59 -6.12 -1.82 -7.78
C PHE A 59 -6.79 -2.26 -9.07
N GLU A 60 -8.13 -2.18 -9.15
CA GLU A 60 -8.87 -2.51 -10.36
C GLU A 60 -8.96 -1.34 -11.35
N ASN A 61 -8.94 -0.09 -10.87
CA ASN A 61 -9.31 1.08 -11.67
C ASN A 61 -8.23 2.18 -11.77
N SER A 62 -7.12 2.06 -11.06
CA SER A 62 -6.13 3.14 -10.95
C SER A 62 -4.76 2.76 -11.51
N GLU A 63 -4.14 3.69 -12.23
CA GLU A 63 -2.71 3.67 -12.53
C GLU A 63 -1.84 4.16 -11.36
N ALA A 64 -2.45 4.66 -10.27
CA ALA A 64 -1.72 5.19 -9.13
C ALA A 64 -1.10 4.07 -8.28
N GLY A 65 0.23 4.08 -8.18
CA GLY A 65 1.00 3.07 -7.44
C GLY A 65 0.94 3.15 -5.91
N LEU A 66 0.33 4.19 -5.35
CA LEU A 66 0.37 4.46 -3.91
C LEU A 66 -1.02 4.73 -3.33
N LEU A 67 -1.38 3.99 -2.28
CA LEU A 67 -2.58 4.16 -1.49
C LEU A 67 -2.24 4.44 -0.02
N GLN A 68 -2.64 5.59 0.48
CA GLN A 68 -2.47 5.95 1.88
C GLN A 68 -3.70 5.54 2.72
N LEU A 69 -3.46 4.84 3.83
CA LEU A 69 -4.46 4.51 4.87
C LEU A 69 -4.09 5.18 6.18
N LYS A 70 -5.07 5.79 6.86
CA LYS A 70 -4.92 6.48 8.14
C LYS A 70 -6.09 6.16 9.04
#